data_AF-A0A1S8C5T9-F1
#
_entry.id   AF-A0A1S8C5T9-F1
#
_cell.length_a   1.000
_cell.length_b   1.000
_cell.length_c   1.000
_cell.angle_alpha   90.00
_cell.angle_beta   90.00
_cell.angle_gamma   90.00
#
_symmetry.space_group_name_H-M   'P 1'
#
loop_
_entity.id
_entity.type
_entity.pdbx_description
1 polymer ?
#
loop_
_entity_poly.entity_id
_entity_poly.type
_entity_poly.pdbx_seq_one_letter_code
_entity_poly.pdbx_strand_id
1 'polypeptide(L)' 'RPAEGREAATTALSVLAAQAGAWGVRVHDPVQSLDAIRTVAAVQAARGGGNHHG' A
#
# COMPACT_ATOMS: atom_id res chain seq x y z
N ARG A 1 -0.83 24.65 0.45
CA ARG A 1 -0.74 23.37 1.21
C ARG A 1 0.67 22.82 1.02
N PRO A 2 1.40 22.48 2.09
CA PRO A 2 2.73 21.88 1.96
C PRO A 2 2.64 20.57 1.16
N ALA A 3 3.67 20.26 0.37
CA ALA A 3 3.71 19.09 -0.51
C ALA A 3 3.61 17.77 0.28
N GLU A 4 4.19 17.73 1.48
CA GLU A 4 4.21 16.58 2.37
C GLU A 4 2.81 16.03 2.71
N GLY A 5 1.83 16.91 2.93
CA GLY A 5 0.45 16.48 3.19
C GLY A 5 -0.24 15.82 1.99
N ARG A 6 0.20 16.13 0.76
CA ARG A 6 -0.30 15.48 -0.46
C ARG A 6 0.31 14.09 -0.61
N GLU A 7 1.59 13.94 -0.34
CA GLU A 7 2.28 12.65 -0.42
C GLU A 7 1.74 11.64 0.59
N ALA A 8 1.45 12.09 1.82
CA ALA A 8 0.79 11.25 2.83
C ALA A 8 -0.60 10.78 2.37
N ALA A 9 -1.39 11.66 1.74
CA ALA A 9 -2.71 11.30 1.21
C ALA A 9 -2.61 10.30 0.05
N THR A 10 -1.68 10.50 -0.90
CA THR A 10 -1.42 9.55 -2.00
C THR A 10 -1.01 8.18 -1.48
N THR A 11 -0.15 8.16 -0.46
CA THR A 11 0.30 6.92 0.20
C THR A 11 -0.88 6.20 0.84
N ALA A 12 -1.72 6.92 1.60
CA ALA A 12 -2.91 6.35 2.25
C ALA A 12 -3.90 5.78 1.22
N LEU A 13 -4.14 6.49 0.11
CA LEU A 13 -4.98 5.99 -0.98
C LEU A 13 -4.40 4.75 -1.65
N SER A 14 -3.07 4.69 -1.82
CA SER A 14 -2.38 3.52 -2.37
C SER A 14 -2.57 2.29 -1.49
N VAL A 15 -2.51 2.46 -0.16
CA VAL A 15 -2.79 1.40 0.82
C VAL A 15 -4.23 0.91 0.71
N LEU A 16 -5.20 1.83 0.70
CA LEU A 16 -6.62 1.48 0.60
C LEU A 16 -6.95 0.75 -0.72
N ALA A 17 -6.38 1.20 -1.83
CA ALA A 17 -6.58 0.56 -3.14
C ALA A 17 -6.01 -0.87 -3.17
N ALA A 18 -4.82 -1.08 -2.59
CA ALA A 18 -4.22 -2.42 -2.47
C ALA A 18 -5.06 -3.36 -1.61
N GLN A 19 -5.58 -2.87 -0.48
CA GLN A 19 -6.47 -3.64 0.40
C GLN A 19 -7.80 -3.98 -0.28
N ALA A 20 -8.32 -3.09 -1.13
CA ALA A 20 -9.52 -3.32 -1.91
C ALA A 20 -9.34 -4.27 -3.11
N GLY A 21 -8.11 -4.74 -3.38
CA GLY A 21 -7.82 -5.64 -4.50
C GLY A 21 -7.82 -4.93 -5.86
N ALA A 22 -7.55 -3.62 -5.89
CA ALA A 22 -7.40 -2.90 -7.15
C ALA A 22 -6.24 -3.47 -7.98
N TRP A 23 -6.39 -3.48 -9.31
CA TRP A 23 -5.34 -3.93 -10.23
C TRP A 23 -4.07 -3.06 -10.14
N GLY A 24 -4.22 -1.76 -9.84
CA GLY A 24 -3.12 -0.83 -9.64
C GLY A 24 -3.59 0.61 -9.39
N VAL A 25 -2.65 1.51 -9.09
CA VAL A 25 -2.88 2.96 -8.94
C VAL A 25 -2.07 3.74 -9.97
N ARG A 26 -2.63 4.82 -10.51
CA ARG A 26 -1.96 5.73 -11.46
C ARG A 26 -1.49 6.98 -10.71
N VAL A 27 -0.17 7.15 -10.60
CA VAL A 27 0.47 8.33 -9.99
C VAL A 27 1.59 8.84 -10.89
N HIS A 28 2.03 10.08 -10.65
CA HIS A 28 3.13 10.70 -11.41
C HIS A 28 4.51 10.29 -10.89
N ASP A 29 4.64 10.13 -9.58
CA ASP A 29 5.82 9.56 -8.92
C ASP A 29 5.41 8.25 -8.22
N PRO A 30 5.83 7.08 -8.75
CA PRO A 30 5.36 5.79 -8.25
C PRO A 30 6.12 5.24 -7.05
N VAL A 31 7.28 5.80 -6.66
CA VAL A 31 8.18 5.14 -5.71
C VAL A 31 7.50 4.95 -4.35
N GLN A 32 6.95 6.01 -3.76
CA GLN A 32 6.28 5.93 -2.46
C GLN A 32 5.03 5.04 -2.50
N SER A 33 4.24 5.13 -3.58
CA SER A 33 3.06 4.26 -3.77
C SER A 33 3.45 2.78 -3.87
N LEU A 34 4.54 2.47 -4.57
CA LEU A 34 5.03 1.10 -4.71
C LEU A 34 5.51 0.52 -3.38
N ASP A 35 6.25 1.29 -2.60
CA ASP A 35 6.72 0.85 -1.28
C ASP A 35 5.55 0.64 -0.31
N ALA A 36 4.53 1.50 -0.36
CA ALA A 36 3.30 1.30 0.40
C ALA A 36 2.57 0.01 0.01
N ILE A 37 2.41 -0.25 -1.29
CA ILE A 37 1.76 -1.48 -1.80
C ILE A 37 2.55 -2.73 -1.39
N ARG A 38 3.88 -2.72 -1.53
CA ARG A 38 4.76 -3.83 -1.11
C ARG A 38 4.65 -4.09 0.39
N THR A 39 4.61 -3.03 1.20
CA THR A 39 4.46 -3.13 2.65
C THR A 39 3.13 -3.78 3.00
N VAL A 40 2.02 -3.36 2.38
CA VAL A 40 0.70 -3.97 2.58
C VAL A 40 0.73 -5.45 2.20
N ALA A 41 1.27 -5.79 1.03
CA ALA A 41 1.37 -7.19 0.58
C ALA A 41 2.15 -8.07 1.56
N ALA A 42 3.30 -7.59 2.05
CA ALA A 42 4.11 -8.30 3.04
C ALA A 42 3.36 -8.52 4.36
N VAL A 43 2.64 -7.50 4.86
CA VAL A 43 1.84 -7.61 6.08
C VAL A 43 0.72 -8.64 5.91
N GLN A 44 0.03 -8.64 4.76
CA GLN A 44 -1.04 -9.60 4.49
C GLN A 44 -0.51 -11.04 4.37
N ALA A 45 0.64 -11.21 3.71
CA ALA A 45 1.31 -12.51 3.63
C ALA A 45 1.72 -13.04 5.02
N ALA A 46 2.27 -12.18 5.88
CA ALA A 46 2.63 -12.55 7.26
C ALA A 46 1.40 -12.96 8.09
N ARG A 47 0.28 -12.25 7.94
CA ARG A 47 -1.00 -12.60 8.59
C ARG A 47 -1.55 -13.93 8.11
N GLY A 48 -1.43 -14.23 6.82
CA GLY A 48 -1.77 -15.52 6.25
C GLY A 48 -0.88 -16.62 6.80
N GLY A 49 0.45 -16.47 6.73
CA GLY A 49 1.43 -17.47 7.15
C GLY A 49 1.35 -17.87 8.64
N GLY A 50 0.96 -16.94 9.52
CA GLY A 50 0.73 -17.22 10.94
C GLY A 50 -0.41 -18.22 11.21
N ASN A 51 -1.41 -18.30 10.32
CA ASN A 51 -2.52 -19.24 10.45
C ASN A 51 -2.20 -20.68 10.02
N HIS A 52 -1.04 -20.93 9.39
CA HIS A 52 -0.65 -22.26 8.88
C HIS A 52 0.33 -23.01 9.80
N HIS A 53 0.62 -22.46 10.99
CA HIS A 53 1.51 -23.08 12.00
C HIS A 53 0.73 -23.87 13.07
N GLY A 54 -0.43 -24.44 12.71
CA GLY A 54 -1.27 -25.26 13.59
C GLY A 54 -1.35 -26.70 13.10
#